data_AF-D5RMU6-F1
#
_entry.id   AF-D5RMU6-F1
#
_cell.length_a   1.000
_cell.length_b   1.000
_cell.length_c   1.000
_cell.angle_alpha   90.00
_cell.angle_beta   90.00
_cell.angle_gamma   90.00
#
_symmetry.space_group_name_H-M   'P 1'
#
loop_
_entity.id
_entity.type
_entity.pdbx_description
1 polymer ?
#
loop_
_entity_poly.entity_id
_entity_poly.type
_entity_poly.pdbx_seq_one_letter_code
_entity_poly.pdbx_strand_id
1 'polypeptide(L)'
;MILHELIDYPTLRLIWWALLGVLLIGFAVTDGFDLGVGALLPFVGRTDGERRVAINAIGATWEGNQVWLILGGGAIFAAWPPLYAVSFSGFYLAMFVVLAALILRPVGFKYRGKRDDPRWRGAWDWALFAGGFVPALIFGVAVGNVLQGVPFYLTPEYGIRYEGSFFGLLNPFALLCGLLSLSMLVMHGGAWLSLKASGVVAGRGRRYGSAAALLALCLFALCGVLVAGGGIGGYRITSPIDMAGPSAPLLKSVTREGASWLANYATYPWMIAAPVAGFVGLVGALLGLRAGREVSTLLFSKLANFGIIATAGVSMFPFLLPSSLDPRSSLTVWDSSSSHLTLFIMLVATVIFLPIVLAYTAWVYRVLWGKVSEDSLAKSADSY
;
A
#
# COMPACT_ATOMS: atom_id res chain seq x y z
N MET A 1 -2.63 -19.32 35.61
CA MET A 1 -2.05 -18.82 34.34
C MET A 1 -3.11 -17.97 33.68
N ILE A 2 -2.93 -16.66 33.60
CA ILE A 2 -3.89 -15.80 32.91
C ILE A 2 -3.60 -15.96 31.41
N LEU A 3 -4.62 -16.24 30.59
CA LEU A 3 -4.45 -16.65 29.18
C LEU A 3 -3.56 -15.70 28.35
N HIS A 4 -3.55 -14.39 28.68
CA HIS A 4 -2.74 -13.42 27.94
C HIS A 4 -1.23 -13.54 28.23
N GLU A 5 -0.79 -14.05 29.38
CA GLU A 5 0.64 -14.19 29.70
C GLU A 5 1.37 -15.28 28.88
N LEU A 6 0.66 -15.99 27.99
CA LEU A 6 1.25 -16.99 27.10
C LEU A 6 2.27 -16.42 26.11
N ILE A 7 2.13 -15.15 25.72
CA ILE A 7 3.03 -14.46 24.80
C ILE A 7 3.49 -13.17 25.46
N ASP A 8 4.79 -12.95 25.55
CA ASP A 8 5.36 -11.74 26.16
C ASP A 8 5.07 -10.47 25.35
N TYR A 9 5.11 -9.33 26.03
CA TYR A 9 4.73 -8.04 25.43
C TYR A 9 5.62 -7.61 24.24
N PRO A 10 6.96 -7.70 24.31
CA PRO A 10 7.83 -7.45 23.16
C PRO A 10 7.46 -8.30 21.94
N THR A 11 7.25 -9.60 22.14
CA THR A 11 6.86 -10.51 21.05
C THR A 11 5.52 -10.12 20.44
N LEU A 12 4.52 -9.75 21.23
CA LEU A 12 3.24 -9.25 20.70
C LEU A 12 3.43 -7.99 19.85
N ARG A 13 4.25 -7.03 20.28
CA ARG A 13 4.55 -5.80 19.51
C ARG A 13 5.19 -6.13 18.15
N LEU A 14 6.12 -7.09 18.11
CA LEU A 14 6.73 -7.57 16.86
C LEU A 14 5.75 -8.31 15.95
N ILE A 15 4.93 -9.21 16.51
CA ILE A 15 3.90 -9.92 15.74
C ILE A 15 2.96 -8.92 15.08
N TRP A 16 2.50 -7.92 15.84
CA TRP A 16 1.65 -6.87 15.30
C TRP A 16 2.36 -6.09 14.21
N TRP A 17 3.61 -5.66 14.40
CA TRP A 17 4.39 -4.99 13.35
C TRP A 17 4.47 -5.81 12.06
N ALA A 18 4.71 -7.11 12.18
CA ALA A 18 4.70 -8.02 11.03
C ALA A 18 3.31 -8.12 10.39
N LEU A 19 2.24 -8.23 11.18
CA LEU A 19 0.86 -8.26 10.71
C LEU A 19 0.47 -6.95 10.00
N LEU A 20 0.93 -5.79 10.48
CA LEU A 20 0.73 -4.52 9.76
C LEU A 20 1.38 -4.56 8.39
N GLY A 21 2.62 -5.05 8.30
CA GLY A 21 3.29 -5.30 7.02
C GLY A 21 2.47 -6.23 6.11
N VAL A 22 1.96 -7.34 6.64
CA VAL A 22 1.10 -8.28 5.90
C VAL A 22 -0.19 -7.62 5.41
N LEU A 23 -0.84 -6.78 6.22
CA LEU A 23 -2.07 -6.09 5.83
C LEU A 23 -1.82 -5.05 4.73
N LEU A 24 -0.77 -4.24 4.85
CA LEU A 24 -0.40 -3.23 3.84
C LEU A 24 0.03 -3.88 2.51
N ILE A 25 0.81 -4.96 2.58
CA ILE A 25 1.19 -5.73 1.39
C ILE A 25 -0.04 -6.44 0.80
N GLY A 26 -0.89 -7.02 1.65
CA GLY A 26 -2.14 -7.66 1.26
C GLY A 26 -3.02 -6.72 0.45
N PHE A 27 -3.22 -5.50 0.95
CA PHE A 27 -3.89 -4.41 0.23
C PHE A 27 -3.24 -4.11 -1.14
N ALA A 28 -1.92 -3.93 -1.19
CA ALA A 28 -1.23 -3.64 -2.46
C ALA A 28 -1.21 -4.81 -3.46
N VAL A 29 -1.38 -6.04 -2.99
CA VAL A 29 -1.42 -7.27 -3.81
C VAL A 29 -2.84 -7.62 -4.27
N THR A 30 -3.85 -7.16 -3.55
CA THR A 30 -5.27 -7.33 -3.92
C THR A 30 -5.79 -6.07 -4.60
N ASP A 31 -6.11 -5.02 -3.83
CA ASP A 31 -6.69 -3.78 -4.36
C ASP A 31 -5.69 -3.00 -5.25
N GLY A 32 -4.40 -3.29 -5.14
CA GLY A 32 -3.38 -2.65 -5.97
C GLY A 32 -3.54 -2.89 -7.47
N PHE A 33 -4.00 -4.08 -7.91
CA PHE A 33 -4.30 -4.27 -9.33
C PHE A 33 -5.61 -3.58 -9.72
N ASP A 34 -6.57 -3.43 -8.82
CA ASP A 34 -7.81 -2.71 -9.09
C ASP A 34 -7.54 -1.21 -9.28
N LEU A 35 -6.74 -0.62 -8.40
CA LEU A 35 -6.27 0.77 -8.53
C LEU A 35 -5.45 0.96 -9.81
N GLY A 36 -4.59 -0.01 -10.13
CA GLY A 36 -3.82 -0.03 -11.37
C GLY A 36 -4.68 -0.07 -12.64
N VAL A 37 -5.72 -0.91 -12.66
CA VAL A 37 -6.69 -0.97 -13.76
C VAL A 37 -7.48 0.32 -13.87
N GLY A 38 -7.93 0.89 -12.74
CA GLY A 38 -8.59 2.20 -12.70
C GLY A 38 -7.71 3.30 -13.30
N ALA A 39 -6.45 3.39 -12.89
CA ALA A 39 -5.48 4.35 -13.43
C ALA A 39 -5.18 4.12 -14.93
N LEU A 40 -5.32 2.89 -15.43
CA LEU A 40 -5.14 2.56 -16.84
C LEU A 40 -6.38 2.79 -17.70
N LEU A 41 -7.57 2.88 -17.10
CA LEU A 41 -8.88 2.78 -17.78
C LEU A 41 -9.00 3.66 -19.03
N PRO A 42 -8.71 4.98 -19.01
CA PRO A 42 -8.85 5.84 -20.19
C PRO A 42 -7.87 5.49 -21.32
N PHE A 43 -6.76 4.82 -21.00
CA PHE A 43 -5.67 4.53 -21.93
C PHE A 43 -5.80 3.13 -22.55
N VAL A 44 -6.27 2.15 -21.77
CA VAL A 44 -6.50 0.78 -22.23
C VAL A 44 -7.85 0.59 -22.91
N GLY A 45 -8.85 1.43 -22.60
CA GLY A 45 -10.15 1.44 -23.24
C GLY A 45 -10.37 2.73 -24.05
N ARG A 46 -10.42 2.61 -25.37
CA ARG A 46 -10.71 3.71 -26.30
C ARG A 46 -12.18 3.73 -26.71
N THR A 47 -12.81 2.56 -26.85
CA THR A 47 -14.26 2.41 -27.07
C THR A 47 -15.00 2.11 -25.77
N ASP A 48 -16.34 2.23 -25.76
CA ASP A 48 -17.14 1.88 -24.59
C ASP A 48 -17.04 0.37 -24.25
N GLY A 49 -17.06 -0.49 -25.27
CA GLY A 49 -16.87 -1.94 -25.11
C GLY A 49 -15.54 -2.29 -24.45
N GLU A 50 -14.45 -1.68 -24.92
CA GLU A 50 -13.11 -1.89 -24.35
C GLU A 50 -13.02 -1.41 -22.89
N ARG A 51 -13.65 -0.27 -22.55
CA ARG A 51 -13.71 0.22 -21.17
C ARG A 51 -14.49 -0.73 -20.28
N ARG A 52 -15.62 -1.28 -20.76
CA ARG A 52 -16.41 -2.28 -20.03
C ARG A 52 -15.62 -3.56 -19.80
N VAL A 53 -14.79 -4.01 -20.74
CA VAL A 53 -13.89 -5.16 -20.54
C VAL A 53 -12.92 -4.89 -19.39
N ALA A 54 -12.27 -3.72 -19.36
CA ALA A 54 -11.33 -3.37 -18.28
C ALA A 54 -12.03 -3.26 -16.91
N ILE A 55 -13.21 -2.65 -16.86
CA ILE A 55 -14.01 -2.49 -15.64
C ILE A 55 -14.48 -3.86 -15.11
N ASN A 56 -15.05 -4.70 -15.97
CA ASN A 56 -15.56 -6.01 -15.57
C ASN A 56 -14.43 -7.01 -15.25
N ALA A 57 -13.20 -6.77 -15.70
CA ALA A 57 -12.05 -7.59 -15.29
C ALA A 57 -11.77 -7.53 -13.78
N ILE A 58 -12.21 -6.46 -13.10
CA ILE A 58 -12.07 -6.28 -11.63
C ILE A 58 -13.43 -6.19 -10.90
N GLY A 59 -14.52 -6.06 -11.66
CA GLY A 59 -15.87 -5.82 -11.13
C GLY A 59 -16.36 -6.81 -10.08
N ALA A 60 -15.91 -8.06 -10.13
CA ALA A 60 -16.40 -9.11 -9.24
C ALA A 60 -15.63 -9.23 -7.90
N THR A 61 -14.46 -8.60 -7.77
CA THR A 61 -13.58 -8.78 -6.59
C THR A 61 -13.19 -7.49 -5.89
N TRP A 62 -13.36 -6.32 -6.54
CA TRP A 62 -12.85 -5.05 -6.04
C TRP A 62 -13.41 -4.65 -4.66
N GLU A 63 -14.68 -4.94 -4.38
CA GLU A 63 -15.29 -4.61 -3.08
C GLU A 63 -14.58 -5.34 -1.94
N GLY A 64 -14.36 -6.65 -2.10
CA GLY A 64 -13.64 -7.46 -1.11
C GLY A 64 -12.16 -7.05 -0.99
N ASN A 65 -11.54 -6.63 -2.08
CA ASN A 65 -10.16 -6.15 -2.07
C ASN A 65 -10.03 -4.85 -1.26
N GLN A 66 -10.97 -3.91 -1.40
CA GLN A 66 -10.95 -2.64 -0.67
C GLN A 66 -11.08 -2.83 0.86
N VAL A 67 -11.68 -3.93 1.32
CA VAL A 67 -11.77 -4.25 2.76
C VAL A 67 -10.38 -4.41 3.39
N TRP A 68 -9.35 -4.81 2.63
CA TRP A 68 -7.97 -4.87 3.14
C TRP A 68 -7.46 -3.51 3.64
N LEU A 69 -7.84 -2.41 2.96
CA LEU A 69 -7.50 -1.06 3.39
C LEU A 69 -8.18 -0.71 4.70
N ILE A 70 -9.47 -1.05 4.81
CA ILE A 70 -10.28 -0.79 6.01
C ILE A 70 -9.72 -1.58 7.19
N LEU A 71 -9.41 -2.86 6.98
CA LEU A 71 -8.79 -3.74 7.98
C LEU A 71 -7.41 -3.22 8.39
N GLY A 72 -6.59 -2.75 7.44
CA GLY A 72 -5.30 -2.11 7.71
C GLY A 72 -5.45 -0.86 8.60
N GLY A 73 -6.36 0.05 8.24
CA GLY A 73 -6.65 1.24 9.05
C GLY A 73 -7.16 0.91 10.45
N GLY A 74 -8.08 -0.05 10.57
CA GLY A 74 -8.61 -0.54 11.84
C GLY A 74 -7.55 -1.24 12.70
N ALA A 75 -6.64 -2.00 12.09
CA ALA A 75 -5.51 -2.61 12.77
C ALA A 75 -4.52 -1.56 13.29
N ILE A 76 -4.23 -0.50 12.52
CA ILE A 76 -3.39 0.61 13.00
C ILE A 76 -4.07 1.29 14.19
N PHE A 77 -5.36 1.61 14.09
CA PHE A 77 -6.15 2.19 15.18
C PHE A 77 -6.09 1.35 16.46
N ALA A 78 -6.24 0.04 16.33
CA ALA A 78 -6.36 -0.85 17.48
C ALA A 78 -5.00 -1.29 18.06
N ALA A 79 -3.96 -1.48 17.24
CA ALA A 79 -2.63 -1.91 17.69
C ALA A 79 -1.68 -0.74 17.97
N TRP A 80 -1.78 0.38 17.24
CA TRP A 80 -0.99 1.60 17.47
C TRP A 80 -1.86 2.88 17.43
N PRO A 81 -2.66 3.13 18.47
CA PRO A 81 -3.56 4.28 18.51
C PRO A 81 -2.86 5.63 18.29
N PRO A 82 -1.67 5.93 18.88
CA PRO A 82 -0.95 7.17 18.59
C PRO A 82 -0.52 7.28 17.12
N LEU A 83 -0.10 6.17 16.50
CA LEU A 83 0.28 6.15 15.09
C LEU A 83 -0.92 6.48 14.21
N TYR A 84 -2.08 5.89 14.50
CA TYR A 84 -3.33 6.20 13.81
C TYR A 84 -3.66 7.69 13.96
N ALA A 85 -3.67 8.21 15.18
CA ALA A 85 -4.04 9.58 15.48
C ALA A 85 -3.13 10.59 14.77
N VAL A 86 -1.80 10.42 14.86
CA VAL A 86 -0.85 11.34 14.20
C VAL A 86 -0.92 11.23 12.68
N SER A 87 -1.01 10.02 12.12
CA SER A 87 -1.03 9.84 10.65
C SER A 87 -2.28 10.46 10.02
N PHE A 88 -3.47 10.22 10.59
CA PHE A 88 -4.73 10.73 10.03
C PHE A 88 -4.97 12.22 10.31
N SER A 89 -4.44 12.77 11.42
CA SER A 89 -4.52 14.21 11.71
C SER A 89 -3.44 15.02 10.99
N GLY A 90 -2.20 14.52 10.93
CA GLY A 90 -1.09 15.19 10.25
C GLY A 90 -1.23 15.17 8.72
N PHE A 91 -1.67 14.05 8.15
CA PHE A 91 -1.93 13.95 6.71
C PHE A 91 -3.39 14.27 6.33
N TYR A 92 -4.09 15.08 7.12
CA TYR A 92 -5.54 15.28 7.01
C TYR A 92 -6.03 15.54 5.58
N LEU A 93 -5.51 16.59 4.91
CA LEU A 93 -5.96 16.93 3.56
C LEU A 93 -5.57 15.86 2.54
N ALA A 94 -4.42 15.21 2.71
CA ALA A 94 -4.00 14.09 1.86
C ALA A 94 -4.95 12.88 2.01
N MET A 95 -5.31 12.52 3.24
CA MET A 95 -6.28 11.45 3.52
C MET A 95 -7.68 11.81 3.04
N PHE A 96 -8.08 13.09 3.14
CA PHE A 96 -9.35 13.56 2.58
C PHE A 96 -9.39 13.40 1.05
N VAL A 97 -8.32 13.79 0.35
CA VAL A 97 -8.23 13.63 -1.11
C VAL A 97 -8.28 12.16 -1.52
N VAL A 98 -7.58 11.28 -0.78
CA VAL A 98 -7.67 9.82 -0.98
C VAL A 98 -9.10 9.32 -0.75
N LEU A 99 -9.74 9.72 0.34
CA LEU A 99 -11.11 9.33 0.66
C LEU A 99 -12.09 9.79 -0.43
N ALA A 100 -11.98 11.04 -0.90
CA ALA A 100 -12.83 11.56 -1.95
C ALA A 100 -12.69 10.75 -3.25
N ALA A 101 -11.46 10.41 -3.64
CA ALA A 101 -11.19 9.56 -4.79
C ALA A 101 -11.75 8.13 -4.61
N LEU A 102 -11.60 7.55 -3.42
CA LEU A 102 -12.13 6.22 -3.09
C LEU A 102 -13.65 6.20 -3.02
N ILE A 103 -14.33 7.29 -2.66
CA ILE A 103 -15.79 7.40 -2.71
C ILE A 103 -16.27 7.36 -4.16
N LEU A 104 -15.59 8.05 -5.08
CA LEU A 104 -15.97 8.09 -6.50
C LEU A 104 -15.93 6.71 -7.19
N ARG A 105 -15.13 5.77 -6.66
CA ARG A 105 -14.92 4.46 -7.27
C ARG A 105 -16.16 3.54 -7.19
N PRO A 106 -16.73 3.21 -6.02
CA PRO A 106 -17.98 2.44 -5.89
C PRO A 106 -19.14 2.99 -6.71
N VAL A 107 -19.37 4.31 -6.64
CA VAL A 107 -20.44 4.96 -7.42
C VAL A 107 -20.14 4.94 -8.91
N GLY A 108 -18.88 5.07 -9.31
CA GLY A 108 -18.44 4.93 -10.69
C GLY A 108 -18.80 3.57 -11.27
N PHE A 109 -18.47 2.47 -10.59
CA PHE A 109 -18.87 1.13 -11.03
C PHE A 109 -20.40 1.00 -11.14
N LYS A 110 -21.14 1.43 -10.11
CA LYS A 110 -22.59 1.22 -10.04
C LYS A 110 -23.40 2.09 -11.01
N TYR A 111 -22.96 3.32 -11.27
CA TYR A 111 -23.76 4.33 -11.98
C TYR A 111 -23.35 4.56 -13.43
N ARG A 112 -22.12 4.19 -13.83
CA ARG A 112 -21.65 4.37 -15.21
C ARG A 112 -22.62 3.81 -16.25
N GLY A 113 -23.09 2.58 -16.07
CA GLY A 113 -23.98 1.89 -17.01
C GLY A 113 -25.46 2.26 -16.91
N LYS A 114 -25.87 3.12 -15.97
CA LYS A 114 -27.30 3.39 -15.69
C LYS A 114 -27.96 4.38 -16.65
N ARG A 115 -27.18 5.10 -17.46
CA ARG A 115 -27.69 6.06 -18.44
C ARG A 115 -26.95 5.90 -19.76
N ASP A 116 -27.71 5.85 -20.86
CA ASP A 116 -27.18 5.75 -22.22
C ASP A 116 -26.85 7.14 -22.78
N ASP A 117 -25.88 7.81 -22.14
CA ASP A 117 -25.40 9.14 -22.52
C ASP A 117 -23.86 9.13 -22.54
N PRO A 118 -23.22 9.43 -23.70
CA PRO A 118 -21.75 9.42 -23.79
C PRO A 118 -21.05 10.36 -22.82
N ARG A 119 -21.66 11.52 -22.50
CA ARG A 119 -21.08 12.47 -21.53
C ARG A 119 -21.14 11.92 -20.12
N TRP A 120 -22.22 11.22 -19.78
CA TRP A 120 -22.39 10.54 -18.50
C TRP A 120 -21.34 9.44 -18.31
N ARG A 121 -21.19 8.54 -19.30
CA ARG A 121 -20.20 7.46 -19.22
C ARG A 121 -18.78 8.02 -19.14
N GLY A 122 -18.47 9.05 -19.94
CA GLY A 122 -17.16 9.71 -19.91
C GLY A 122 -16.82 10.38 -18.58
N ALA A 123 -17.79 11.02 -17.91
CA ALA A 123 -17.58 11.59 -16.58
C ALA A 123 -17.24 10.52 -15.53
N TRP A 124 -17.96 9.39 -15.56
CA TRP A 124 -17.67 8.26 -14.67
C TRP A 124 -16.36 7.55 -14.99
N ASP A 125 -15.97 7.47 -16.27
CA ASP A 125 -14.66 6.95 -16.68
C ASP A 125 -13.51 7.77 -16.08
N TRP A 126 -13.63 9.10 -16.06
CA TRP A 126 -12.66 9.98 -15.39
C TRP A 126 -12.71 9.88 -13.87
N ALA A 127 -13.89 9.69 -13.28
CA ALA A 127 -14.02 9.46 -11.85
C ALA A 127 -13.36 8.14 -11.40
N LEU A 128 -13.54 7.06 -12.18
CA LEU A 128 -12.86 5.78 -11.97
C LEU A 128 -11.34 5.88 -12.16
N PHE A 129 -10.89 6.67 -13.14
CA PHE A 129 -9.48 6.99 -13.30
C PHE A 129 -8.92 7.69 -12.06
N ALA A 130 -9.58 8.75 -11.59
CA ALA A 130 -9.17 9.46 -10.38
C ALA A 130 -9.17 8.53 -9.14
N GLY A 131 -10.18 7.66 -9.03
CA GLY A 131 -10.28 6.66 -7.97
C GLY A 131 -9.17 5.61 -7.95
N GLY A 132 -8.52 5.34 -9.09
CA GLY A 132 -7.32 4.51 -9.16
C GLY A 132 -6.02 5.29 -8.99
N PHE A 133 -5.89 6.40 -9.72
CA PHE A 133 -4.67 7.21 -9.81
C PHE A 133 -4.31 7.92 -8.50
N VAL A 134 -5.29 8.61 -7.89
CA VAL A 134 -5.04 9.49 -6.74
C VAL A 134 -4.59 8.70 -5.50
N PRO A 135 -5.27 7.60 -5.09
CA PRO A 135 -4.78 6.79 -3.96
C PRO A 135 -3.42 6.16 -4.25
N ALA A 136 -3.22 5.62 -5.46
CA ALA A 136 -1.96 5.00 -5.85
C ALA A 136 -0.76 5.96 -5.73
N LEU A 137 -0.95 7.24 -6.09
CA LEU A 137 0.07 8.27 -5.96
C LEU A 137 0.26 8.71 -4.51
N ILE A 138 -0.82 9.10 -3.81
CA ILE A 138 -0.74 9.72 -2.48
C ILE A 138 -0.23 8.74 -1.42
N PHE A 139 -0.52 7.44 -1.51
CA PHE A 139 0.05 6.47 -0.57
C PHE A 139 1.58 6.41 -0.65
N GLY A 140 2.16 6.49 -1.85
CA GLY A 140 3.62 6.57 -2.00
C GLY A 140 4.20 7.88 -1.48
N VAL A 141 3.50 9.01 -1.71
CA VAL A 141 3.88 10.32 -1.15
C VAL A 141 3.90 10.28 0.38
N ALA A 142 2.90 9.66 1.00
CA ALA A 142 2.84 9.50 2.44
C ALA A 142 4.05 8.70 2.95
N VAL A 143 4.35 7.54 2.36
CA VAL A 143 5.52 6.72 2.75
C VAL A 143 6.84 7.49 2.57
N GLY A 144 6.98 8.28 1.50
CA GLY A 144 8.17 9.11 1.29
C GLY A 144 8.37 10.18 2.37
N ASN A 145 7.29 10.84 2.80
CA ASN A 145 7.35 11.77 3.94
C ASN A 145 7.66 11.05 5.25
N VAL A 146 7.13 9.85 5.45
CA VAL A 146 7.41 9.03 6.64
C VAL A 146 8.90 8.64 6.70
N LEU A 147 9.53 8.31 5.58
CA LEU A 147 10.99 8.06 5.49
C LEU A 147 11.84 9.30 5.80
N GLN A 148 11.39 10.50 5.40
CA GLN A 148 12.08 11.75 5.68
C GLN A 148 11.86 12.28 7.11
N GLY A 149 10.75 11.87 7.73
CA GLY A 149 10.24 12.42 8.98
C GLY A 149 9.17 13.48 8.77
N VAL A 150 8.16 13.44 9.62
CA VAL A 150 6.95 14.26 9.53
C VAL A 150 7.02 15.40 10.55
N PRO A 151 6.58 16.63 10.21
CA PRO A 151 6.70 17.78 11.11
C PRO A 151 5.61 17.81 12.18
N PHE A 152 5.72 16.92 13.16
CA PHE A 152 4.85 16.87 14.34
C PHE A 152 5.65 16.78 15.63
N TYR A 153 5.06 17.12 16.77
CA TYR A 153 5.61 16.81 18.09
C TYR A 153 4.49 16.47 19.07
N LEU A 154 4.86 15.84 20.18
CA LEU A 154 3.95 15.52 21.28
C LEU A 154 4.20 16.48 22.44
N THR A 155 3.14 17.05 23.00
CA THR A 155 3.23 17.80 24.26
C THR A 155 3.52 16.85 25.43
N PRO A 156 3.94 17.34 26.61
CA PRO A 156 4.15 16.50 27.79
C PRO A 156 2.92 15.66 28.18
N GLU A 157 1.72 16.13 27.84
CA GLU A 157 0.43 15.45 28.05
C GLU A 157 0.04 14.52 26.88
N TYR A 158 0.97 14.24 25.95
CA TYR A 158 0.76 13.48 24.72
C TYR A 158 -0.23 14.11 23.73
N GLY A 159 -0.44 15.43 23.81
CA GLY A 159 -1.19 16.17 22.81
C GLY A 159 -0.44 16.24 21.48
N ILE A 160 -1.11 15.95 20.37
CA ILE A 160 -0.50 15.96 19.02
C ILE A 160 -0.50 17.38 18.47
N ARG A 161 0.68 17.87 18.06
CA ARG A 161 0.84 19.13 17.33
C ARG A 161 1.51 18.86 16.00
N TYR A 162 0.88 19.31 14.91
CA TYR A 162 1.40 19.19 13.55
C TYR A 162 1.56 20.58 12.97
N GLU A 163 2.76 20.89 12.47
CA GLU A 163 3.10 22.22 11.91
C GLU A 163 3.43 22.15 10.41
N GLY A 164 3.15 21.01 9.77
CA GLY A 164 3.30 20.87 8.33
C GLY A 164 2.15 21.49 7.55
N SER A 165 2.30 21.50 6.22
CA SER A 165 1.25 21.91 5.29
C SER A 165 1.06 20.84 4.21
N PHE A 166 -0.11 20.84 3.56
CA PHE A 166 -0.40 19.89 2.48
C PHE A 166 0.61 19.96 1.34
N PHE A 167 0.96 21.16 0.88
CA PHE A 167 1.94 21.33 -0.19
C PHE A 167 3.36 20.98 0.27
N GLY A 168 3.65 21.10 1.57
CA GLY A 168 4.92 20.62 2.15
C GLY A 168 5.10 19.11 2.02
N LEU A 169 4.00 18.34 1.97
CA LEU A 169 4.06 16.89 1.72
C LEU A 169 4.48 16.54 0.28
N LEU A 170 4.31 17.46 -0.67
CA LEU A 170 4.64 17.27 -2.08
C LEU A 170 6.11 17.62 -2.38
N ASN A 171 7.01 17.22 -1.50
CA ASN A 171 8.44 17.43 -1.68
C ASN A 171 9.03 16.46 -2.74
N PRO A 172 10.21 16.74 -3.31
CA PRO A 172 10.75 15.98 -4.44
C PRO A 172 10.91 14.48 -4.17
N PHE A 173 11.38 14.09 -2.99
CA PHE A 173 11.56 12.67 -2.66
C PHE A 173 10.22 11.98 -2.42
N ALA A 174 9.28 12.64 -1.72
CA ALA A 174 7.95 12.11 -1.52
C ALA A 174 7.20 11.92 -2.85
N LEU A 175 7.30 12.88 -3.78
CA LEU A 175 6.75 12.73 -5.12
C LEU A 175 7.39 11.57 -5.89
N LEU A 176 8.70 11.37 -5.74
CA LEU A 176 9.41 10.24 -6.34
C LEU A 176 8.91 8.90 -5.77
N CYS A 177 8.68 8.79 -4.46
CA CYS A 177 8.02 7.63 -3.85
C CYS A 177 6.56 7.46 -4.31
N GLY A 178 5.84 8.57 -4.51
CA GLY A 178 4.50 8.57 -5.11
C GLY A 178 4.49 7.99 -6.52
N LEU A 179 5.41 8.44 -7.38
CA LEU A 179 5.55 7.93 -8.74
C LEU A 179 5.98 6.46 -8.77
N LEU A 180 6.81 6.02 -7.83
CA LEU A 180 7.15 4.61 -7.66
C LEU A 180 5.89 3.79 -7.32
N SER A 181 5.10 4.25 -6.34
CA SER A 181 3.85 3.61 -5.93
C SER A 181 2.84 3.53 -7.08
N LEU A 182 2.63 4.64 -7.80
CA LEU A 182 1.78 4.65 -8.99
C LEU A 182 2.27 3.68 -10.05
N SER A 183 3.57 3.68 -10.35
CA SER A 183 4.16 2.84 -11.39
C SER A 183 4.07 1.34 -11.05
N MET A 184 4.32 0.96 -9.79
CA MET A 184 4.18 -0.45 -9.37
C MET A 184 2.73 -0.92 -9.44
N LEU A 185 1.74 -0.07 -9.08
CA LEU A 185 0.34 -0.45 -9.14
C LEU A 185 -0.19 -0.48 -10.58
N VAL A 186 0.23 0.45 -11.45
CA VAL A 186 -0.08 0.42 -12.89
C VAL A 186 0.51 -0.83 -13.55
N MET A 187 1.74 -1.22 -13.18
CA MET A 187 2.36 -2.48 -13.62
C MET A 187 1.52 -3.69 -13.17
N HIS A 188 1.07 -3.69 -11.91
CA HIS A 188 0.23 -4.75 -11.36
C HIS A 188 -1.14 -4.86 -12.05
N GLY A 189 -1.80 -3.71 -12.32
CA GLY A 189 -3.03 -3.65 -13.10
C GLY A 189 -2.85 -4.09 -14.56
N GLY A 190 -1.72 -3.76 -15.19
CA GLY A 190 -1.36 -4.25 -16.52
C GLY A 190 -1.18 -5.77 -16.56
N ALA A 191 -0.56 -6.35 -15.53
CA ALA A 191 -0.45 -7.81 -15.37
C ALA A 191 -1.82 -8.47 -15.19
N TRP A 192 -2.71 -7.86 -14.39
CA TRP A 192 -4.08 -8.34 -14.21
C TRP A 192 -4.88 -8.30 -15.52
N LEU A 193 -4.84 -7.20 -16.28
CA LEU A 193 -5.49 -7.11 -17.58
C LEU A 193 -4.93 -8.11 -18.59
N SER A 194 -3.62 -8.40 -18.54
CA SER A 194 -3.03 -9.44 -19.39
C SER A 194 -3.58 -10.84 -19.09
N LEU A 195 -3.95 -11.10 -17.84
CA LEU A 195 -4.51 -12.39 -17.40
C LEU A 195 -6.03 -12.46 -17.66
N LYS A 196 -6.76 -11.39 -17.34
CA LYS A 196 -8.23 -11.38 -17.31
C LYS A 196 -8.88 -10.84 -18.58
N ALA A 197 -8.29 -9.88 -19.29
CA ALA A 197 -8.87 -9.34 -20.51
C ALA A 197 -8.45 -10.14 -21.76
N SER A 198 -9.13 -9.93 -22.87
CA SER A 198 -8.75 -10.46 -24.18
C SER A 198 -8.51 -9.35 -25.22
N GLY A 199 -7.93 -9.73 -26.36
CA GLY A 199 -7.76 -8.85 -27.52
C GLY A 199 -6.92 -7.59 -27.25
N VAL A 200 -7.40 -6.45 -27.77
CA VAL A 200 -6.70 -5.16 -27.78
C VAL A 200 -6.51 -4.55 -26.39
N VAL A 201 -7.40 -4.85 -25.44
CA VAL A 201 -7.29 -4.37 -24.05
C VAL A 201 -6.13 -5.07 -23.34
N ALA A 202 -6.02 -6.40 -23.47
CA ALA A 202 -4.89 -7.17 -22.94
C ALA A 202 -3.55 -6.74 -23.59
N GLY A 203 -3.55 -6.48 -24.90
CA GLY A 203 -2.37 -5.96 -25.61
C GLY A 203 -1.89 -4.60 -25.07
N ARG A 204 -2.81 -3.65 -24.88
CA ARG A 204 -2.49 -2.33 -24.29
C ARG A 204 -2.08 -2.44 -22.83
N GLY A 205 -2.77 -3.28 -22.05
CA GLY A 205 -2.42 -3.57 -20.65
C GLY A 205 -0.98 -4.06 -20.51
N ARG A 206 -0.55 -4.99 -21.38
CA ARG A 206 0.85 -5.44 -21.44
C ARG A 206 1.82 -4.33 -21.79
N ARG A 207 1.52 -3.50 -22.78
CA ARG A 207 2.39 -2.41 -23.24
C ARG A 207 2.59 -1.35 -22.14
N TYR A 208 1.51 -0.83 -21.57
CA TYR A 208 1.59 0.19 -20.53
C TYR A 208 2.12 -0.39 -19.22
N GLY A 209 1.72 -1.61 -18.86
CA GLY A 209 2.28 -2.32 -17.71
C GLY A 209 3.80 -2.50 -17.85
N SER A 210 4.31 -2.81 -19.04
CA SER A 210 5.76 -2.96 -19.28
C SER A 210 6.51 -1.64 -19.11
N ALA A 211 5.94 -0.54 -19.59
CA ALA A 211 6.52 0.79 -19.40
C ALA A 211 6.53 1.17 -17.92
N ALA A 212 5.43 0.92 -17.21
CA ALA A 212 5.32 1.16 -15.77
C ALA A 212 6.27 0.27 -14.95
N ALA A 213 6.48 -0.99 -15.35
CA ALA A 213 7.45 -1.89 -14.72
C ALA A 213 8.88 -1.36 -14.83
N LEU A 214 9.27 -0.89 -16.03
CA LEU A 214 10.58 -0.27 -16.25
C LEU A 214 10.73 1.02 -15.45
N LEU A 215 9.71 1.87 -15.42
CA LEU A 215 9.71 3.10 -14.64
C LEU A 215 9.83 2.80 -13.14
N ALA A 216 9.05 1.86 -12.62
CA ALA A 216 9.13 1.41 -11.22
C ALA A 216 10.52 0.84 -10.89
N LEU A 217 11.15 0.08 -11.79
CA LEU A 217 12.52 -0.43 -11.63
C LEU A 217 13.53 0.71 -11.47
N CYS A 218 13.49 1.70 -12.36
CA CYS A 218 14.38 2.86 -12.29
C CYS A 218 14.13 3.71 -11.04
N LEU A 219 12.85 3.96 -10.71
CA LEU A 219 12.47 4.76 -9.53
C LEU A 219 12.84 4.04 -8.23
N PHE A 220 12.67 2.73 -8.15
CA PHE A 220 13.04 1.95 -6.96
C PHE A 220 14.56 1.95 -6.74
N ALA A 221 15.34 1.78 -7.82
CA ALA A 221 16.79 1.92 -7.76
C ALA A 221 17.21 3.33 -7.32
N LEU A 222 16.57 4.37 -7.89
CA LEU A 222 16.85 5.75 -7.54
C LEU A 222 16.50 6.08 -6.08
N CYS A 223 15.34 5.64 -5.59
CA CYS A 223 14.99 5.70 -4.16
C CYS A 223 16.10 5.08 -3.30
N GLY A 224 16.53 3.86 -3.64
CA GLY A 224 17.55 3.14 -2.91
C GLY A 224 18.87 3.89 -2.87
N VAL A 225 19.33 4.44 -4.00
CA VAL A 225 20.55 5.25 -4.08
C VAL A 225 20.44 6.52 -3.25
N LEU A 226 19.30 7.23 -3.30
CA LEU A 226 19.09 8.46 -2.53
C LEU A 226 19.09 8.21 -1.02
N VAL A 227 18.43 7.13 -0.57
CA VAL A 227 18.44 6.70 0.83
C VAL A 227 19.84 6.28 1.25
N ALA A 228 20.53 5.49 0.43
CA ALA A 228 21.89 5.02 0.70
C ALA A 228 22.93 6.16 0.75
N GLY A 229 22.75 7.19 -0.09
CA GLY A 229 23.59 8.37 -0.11
C GLY A 229 23.42 9.28 1.11
N GLY A 230 22.49 8.98 2.02
CA GLY A 230 22.26 9.73 3.26
C GLY A 230 21.57 11.08 3.10
N GLY A 231 21.26 11.51 1.87
CA GLY A 231 20.64 12.81 1.59
C GLY A 231 19.20 12.96 2.09
N ILE A 232 18.51 11.85 2.34
CA ILE A 232 17.16 11.82 2.92
C ILE A 232 17.21 11.97 4.45
N GLY A 233 18.37 11.67 5.04
CA GLY A 233 18.54 11.49 6.48
C GLY A 233 17.90 10.18 6.96
N GLY A 234 18.15 9.87 8.23
CA GLY A 234 17.57 8.74 8.91
C GLY A 234 17.51 9.02 10.41
N TYR A 235 16.81 8.15 11.13
CA TYR A 235 16.62 8.28 12.57
C TYR A 235 17.24 7.11 13.30
N ARG A 236 17.78 7.38 14.48
CA ARG A 236 18.38 6.36 15.35
C ARG A 236 18.05 6.63 16.80
N ILE A 237 17.64 5.60 17.52
CA ILE A 237 17.42 5.66 18.96
C ILE A 237 18.77 5.54 19.66
N THR A 238 19.07 6.45 20.57
CA THR A 238 20.39 6.54 21.25
C THR A 238 20.32 6.18 22.74
N SER A 239 19.13 6.24 23.35
CA SER A 239 18.90 5.74 24.71
C SER A 239 18.66 4.23 24.72
N PRO A 240 18.85 3.57 25.88
CA PRO A 240 18.25 2.26 26.13
C PRO A 240 16.73 2.26 25.91
N ILE A 241 16.19 1.14 25.44
CA ILE A 241 14.74 0.93 25.26
C ILE A 241 14.32 -0.25 26.12
N ASP A 242 13.36 -0.03 27.01
CA ASP A 242 12.63 -1.12 27.65
C ASP A 242 11.50 -1.59 26.72
N MET A 243 11.75 -2.69 26.01
CA MET A 243 10.77 -3.27 25.06
C MET A 243 9.54 -3.86 25.74
N ALA A 244 9.59 -4.12 27.05
CA ALA A 244 8.45 -4.57 27.86
C ALA A 244 7.79 -3.42 28.63
N GLY A 245 8.39 -2.23 28.57
CA GLY A 245 7.90 -1.04 29.25
C GLY A 245 6.60 -0.49 28.68
N PRO A 246 5.96 0.45 29.40
CA PRO A 246 4.74 1.10 28.96
C PRO A 246 4.94 1.88 27.65
N SER A 247 3.87 2.04 26.88
CA SER A 247 3.88 2.82 25.65
C SER A 247 4.00 4.32 25.96
N ALA A 248 5.22 4.84 25.94
CA ALA A 248 5.55 6.22 26.31
C ALA A 248 6.61 6.81 25.35
N PRO A 249 6.19 7.39 24.20
CA PRO A 249 7.12 7.85 23.17
C PRO A 249 8.15 8.89 23.63
N LEU A 250 7.85 9.69 24.66
CA LEU A 250 8.73 10.76 25.14
C LEU A 250 9.90 10.26 26.03
N LEU A 251 9.94 8.98 26.39
CA LEU A 251 10.99 8.43 27.27
C LEU A 251 12.29 8.08 26.53
N LYS A 252 12.28 8.04 25.20
CA LYS A 252 13.48 7.75 24.39
C LYS A 252 14.16 9.02 23.92
N SER A 253 15.44 8.89 23.60
CA SER A 253 16.21 9.88 22.85
C SER A 253 16.47 9.38 21.44
N VAL A 254 16.24 10.25 20.46
CA VAL A 254 16.41 9.95 19.03
C VAL A 254 17.26 11.05 18.42
N THR A 255 18.20 10.66 17.57
CA THR A 255 19.01 11.58 16.78
C THR A 255 18.75 11.35 15.30
N ARG A 256 18.87 12.43 14.51
CA ARG A 256 18.86 12.33 13.05
C ARG A 256 20.28 12.05 12.58
N GLU A 257 20.51 10.90 11.96
CA GLU A 257 21.81 10.43 11.48
C GLU A 257 21.66 9.97 10.03
N GLY A 258 22.52 10.44 9.13
CA GLY A 258 22.38 10.35 7.66
C GLY A 258 21.82 9.03 7.11
N ALA A 259 22.69 8.07 6.79
CA ALA A 259 22.30 6.81 6.16
C ALA A 259 21.78 5.75 7.15
N SER A 260 21.15 6.14 8.27
CA SER A 260 20.81 5.20 9.35
C SER A 260 19.79 4.13 8.94
N TRP A 261 18.99 4.39 7.90
CA TRP A 261 18.06 3.41 7.33
C TRP A 261 18.74 2.16 6.75
N LEU A 262 20.04 2.24 6.47
CA LEU A 262 20.82 1.07 6.02
C LEU A 262 21.35 0.20 7.16
N ALA A 263 21.33 0.70 8.41
CA ALA A 263 21.94 0.00 9.54
C ALA A 263 21.30 -1.38 9.78
N ASN A 264 20.00 -1.51 9.53
CA ASN A 264 19.29 -2.78 9.71
C ASN A 264 19.79 -3.90 8.79
N TYR A 265 20.30 -3.58 7.61
CA TYR A 265 20.85 -4.59 6.70
C TYR A 265 22.19 -5.15 7.18
N ALA A 266 22.94 -4.40 7.99
CA ALA A 266 24.14 -4.90 8.64
C ALA A 266 23.80 -5.71 9.90
N THR A 267 22.86 -5.23 10.71
CA THR A 267 22.43 -5.89 11.96
C THR A 267 21.63 -7.17 11.70
N TYR A 268 20.75 -7.15 10.70
CA TYR A 268 19.88 -8.26 10.32
C TYR A 268 20.03 -8.55 8.82
N PRO A 269 21.10 -9.27 8.40
CA PRO A 269 21.43 -9.47 6.99
C PRO A 269 20.31 -10.08 6.13
N TRP A 270 19.43 -10.89 6.73
CA TRP A 270 18.27 -11.46 6.03
C TRP A 270 17.30 -10.42 5.48
N MET A 271 17.27 -9.20 6.04
CA MET A 271 16.38 -8.12 5.58
C MET A 271 16.69 -7.68 4.15
N ILE A 272 17.88 -7.98 3.61
CA ILE A 272 18.23 -7.72 2.21
C ILE A 272 17.32 -8.48 1.23
N ALA A 273 16.65 -9.54 1.69
CA ALA A 273 15.68 -10.28 0.89
C ALA A 273 14.52 -9.38 0.41
N ALA A 274 14.14 -8.34 1.17
CA ALA A 274 13.08 -7.42 0.79
C ALA A 274 13.40 -6.62 -0.49
N PRO A 275 14.49 -5.84 -0.57
CA PRO A 275 14.83 -5.12 -1.80
C PRO A 275 15.17 -6.06 -2.95
N VAL A 276 15.82 -7.20 -2.68
CA VAL A 276 16.10 -8.23 -3.71
C VAL A 276 14.79 -8.77 -4.31
N ALA A 277 13.80 -9.10 -3.48
CA ALA A 277 12.48 -9.52 -3.95
C ALA A 277 11.81 -8.43 -4.80
N GLY A 278 11.96 -7.15 -4.42
CA GLY A 278 11.46 -6.01 -5.19
C GLY A 278 12.05 -5.96 -6.60
N PHE A 279 13.37 -6.04 -6.72
CA PHE A 279 14.07 -6.04 -8.01
C PHE A 279 13.75 -7.28 -8.86
N VAL A 280 13.80 -8.47 -8.26
CA VAL A 280 13.47 -9.74 -8.96
C VAL A 280 12.02 -9.72 -9.44
N GLY A 281 11.09 -9.24 -8.62
CA GLY A 281 9.69 -9.07 -8.99
C GLY A 281 9.49 -8.10 -10.15
N LEU A 282 10.13 -6.93 -10.11
CA LEU A 282 10.02 -5.91 -11.16
C LEU A 282 10.58 -6.41 -12.50
N VAL A 283 11.76 -7.04 -12.49
CA VAL A 283 12.38 -7.62 -13.69
C VAL A 283 11.53 -8.78 -14.23
N GLY A 284 11.09 -9.68 -13.36
CA GLY A 284 10.23 -10.81 -13.74
C GLY A 284 8.90 -10.36 -14.34
N ALA A 285 8.26 -9.34 -13.78
CA ALA A 285 7.02 -8.77 -14.30
C ALA A 285 7.25 -8.08 -15.65
N LEU A 286 8.32 -7.29 -15.79
CA LEU A 286 8.68 -6.64 -17.05
C LEU A 286 8.88 -7.65 -18.18
N LEU A 287 9.66 -8.70 -17.93
CA LEU A 287 9.91 -9.76 -18.91
C LEU A 287 8.64 -10.55 -19.22
N GLY A 288 7.84 -10.87 -18.20
CA GLY A 288 6.57 -11.56 -18.35
C GLY A 288 5.56 -10.78 -19.20
N LEU A 289 5.41 -9.48 -18.96
CA LEU A 289 4.54 -8.58 -19.73
C LEU A 289 4.99 -8.49 -21.20
N ARG A 290 6.30 -8.36 -21.45
CA ARG A 290 6.86 -8.31 -22.82
C ARG A 290 6.72 -9.64 -23.56
N ALA A 291 6.90 -10.76 -22.85
CA ALA A 291 6.75 -12.09 -23.41
C ALA A 291 5.28 -12.54 -23.55
N GLY A 292 4.32 -11.78 -23.01
CA GLY A 292 2.90 -12.15 -23.02
C GLY A 292 2.56 -13.33 -22.12
N ARG A 293 3.37 -13.60 -21.09
CA ARG A 293 3.04 -14.60 -20.06
C ARG A 293 1.97 -14.04 -19.14
N GLU A 294 1.08 -14.90 -18.64
CA GLU A 294 -0.07 -14.45 -17.84
C GLU A 294 0.17 -14.66 -16.34
N VAL A 295 -0.03 -15.88 -15.83
CA VAL A 295 0.01 -16.17 -14.38
C VAL A 295 1.37 -15.84 -13.75
N SER A 296 2.48 -16.21 -14.39
CA SER A 296 3.82 -15.92 -13.86
C SER A 296 4.09 -14.43 -13.76
N THR A 297 3.61 -13.64 -14.72
CA THR A 297 3.68 -12.18 -14.69
C THR A 297 2.95 -11.60 -13.49
N LEU A 298 1.74 -12.11 -13.20
CA LEU A 298 1.00 -11.70 -12.02
C LEU A 298 1.76 -12.05 -10.73
N LEU A 299 2.32 -13.26 -10.62
CA LEU A 299 3.11 -13.65 -9.43
C LEU A 299 4.34 -12.76 -9.23
N PHE A 300 5.08 -12.43 -10.29
CA PHE A 300 6.22 -11.52 -10.19
C PHE A 300 5.79 -10.09 -9.82
N SER A 301 4.65 -9.60 -10.33
CA SER A 301 4.13 -8.29 -9.92
C SER A 301 3.74 -8.25 -8.43
N LYS A 302 3.21 -9.35 -7.89
CA LYS A 302 2.96 -9.48 -6.44
C LYS A 302 4.26 -9.49 -5.64
N LEU A 303 5.27 -10.21 -6.12
CA LEU A 303 6.60 -10.23 -5.50
C LEU A 303 7.25 -8.85 -5.51
N ALA A 304 7.08 -8.07 -6.59
CA ALA A 304 7.53 -6.69 -6.68
C ALA A 304 6.89 -5.82 -5.60
N ASN A 305 5.54 -5.83 -5.51
CA ASN A 305 4.81 -5.05 -4.52
C ASN A 305 5.19 -5.46 -3.09
N PHE A 306 5.31 -6.77 -2.83
CA PHE A 306 5.82 -7.31 -1.56
C PHE A 306 7.20 -6.72 -1.23
N GLY A 307 8.16 -6.84 -2.15
CA GLY A 307 9.54 -6.42 -1.91
C GLY A 307 9.68 -4.92 -1.71
N ILE A 308 8.99 -4.09 -2.51
CA ILE A 308 9.05 -2.62 -2.39
C ILE A 308 8.51 -2.17 -1.03
N ILE A 309 7.33 -2.66 -0.63
CA ILE A 309 6.69 -2.26 0.64
C ILE A 309 7.47 -2.82 1.83
N ALA A 310 7.88 -4.09 1.77
CA ALA A 310 8.71 -4.69 2.80
C ALA A 310 10.02 -3.94 2.99
N THR A 311 10.64 -3.44 1.91
CA THR A 311 11.89 -2.66 1.96
C THR A 311 11.73 -1.41 2.82
N ALA A 312 10.63 -0.66 2.66
CA ALA A 312 10.35 0.51 3.50
C ALA A 312 10.20 0.10 4.97
N GLY A 313 9.43 -0.96 5.26
CA GLY A 313 9.21 -1.45 6.62
C GLY A 313 10.48 -1.92 7.32
N VAL A 314 11.30 -2.75 6.67
CA VAL A 314 12.54 -3.27 7.27
C VAL A 314 13.64 -2.21 7.35
N SER A 315 13.66 -1.23 6.44
CA SER A 315 14.60 -0.10 6.54
C SER A 315 14.26 0.78 7.73
N MET A 316 12.97 1.03 7.97
CA MET A 316 12.51 1.93 9.02
C MET A 316 12.50 1.32 10.41
N PHE A 317 12.49 -0.01 10.52
CA PHE A 317 12.42 -0.70 11.80
C PHE A 317 13.49 -0.16 12.80
N PRO A 318 13.12 0.15 14.06
CA PRO A 318 11.81 -0.03 14.70
C PRO A 318 10.88 1.20 14.61
N PHE A 319 11.20 2.22 13.80
CA PHE A 319 10.34 3.38 13.61
C PHE A 319 9.11 3.04 12.77
N LEU A 320 7.97 3.60 13.19
CA LEU A 320 6.71 3.59 12.44
C LEU A 320 6.44 4.97 11.83
N LEU A 321 6.70 6.04 12.60
CA LEU A 321 6.50 7.42 12.17
C LEU A 321 7.53 8.36 12.82
N PRO A 322 8.64 8.67 12.15
CA PRO A 322 9.63 9.62 12.65
C PRO A 322 9.10 11.06 12.67
N SER A 323 9.51 11.83 13.68
CA SER A 323 9.24 13.27 13.77
C SER A 323 10.46 14.08 13.31
N SER A 324 10.25 15.06 12.44
CA SER A 324 11.30 16.01 12.03
C SER A 324 11.44 17.24 12.94
N LEU A 325 10.41 17.60 13.71
CA LEU A 325 10.44 18.77 14.61
C LEU A 325 11.04 18.43 15.97
N ASP A 326 10.64 17.29 16.53
CA ASP A 326 11.18 16.75 17.79
C ASP A 326 11.41 15.25 17.62
N PRO A 327 12.64 14.82 17.28
CA PRO A 327 12.94 13.41 17.06
C PRO A 327 12.50 12.48 18.20
N ARG A 328 12.43 12.96 19.45
CA ARG A 328 11.95 12.18 20.60
C ARG A 328 10.47 11.78 20.48
N SER A 329 9.67 12.65 19.86
CA SER A 329 8.25 12.41 19.57
C SER A 329 7.99 11.36 18.49
N SER A 330 9.02 10.84 17.83
CA SER A 330 8.89 9.77 16.83
C SER A 330 8.15 8.55 17.39
N LEU A 331 7.31 7.90 16.61
CA LEU A 331 6.57 6.71 17.05
C LEU A 331 7.28 5.44 16.60
N THR A 332 7.42 4.47 17.49
CA THR A 332 8.14 3.21 17.25
C THR A 332 7.31 2.00 17.67
N VAL A 333 7.71 0.83 17.21
CA VAL A 333 7.09 -0.46 17.59
C VAL A 333 7.05 -0.64 19.12
N TRP A 334 8.02 -0.09 19.84
CA TRP A 334 8.23 -0.33 21.26
C TRP A 334 7.49 0.63 22.19
N ASP A 335 7.03 1.79 21.70
CA ASP A 335 6.52 2.85 22.58
C ASP A 335 5.18 3.45 22.15
N SER A 336 4.62 3.03 21.01
CA SER A 336 3.34 3.55 20.53
C SER A 336 2.27 2.47 20.34
N SER A 337 2.41 1.32 21.00
CA SER A 337 1.45 0.20 20.89
C SER A 337 0.33 0.27 21.93
N SER A 338 -0.77 -0.44 21.69
CA SER A 338 -1.78 -0.75 22.70
C SER A 338 -1.26 -1.65 23.81
N SER A 339 -2.03 -1.78 24.89
CA SER A 339 -1.70 -2.63 26.04
C SER A 339 -1.51 -4.09 25.65
N HIS A 340 -0.76 -4.83 26.49
CA HIS A 340 -0.54 -6.27 26.33
C HIS A 340 -1.86 -7.03 26.10
N LEU A 341 -2.86 -6.84 26.98
CA LEU A 341 -4.15 -7.51 26.90
C LEU A 341 -4.86 -7.24 25.56
N THR A 342 -4.84 -5.99 25.10
CA THR A 342 -5.46 -5.60 23.83
C THR A 342 -4.80 -6.30 22.66
N LEU A 343 -3.46 -6.26 22.58
CA LEU A 343 -2.70 -6.93 21.51
C LEU A 343 -2.93 -8.44 21.50
N PHE A 344 -3.03 -9.06 22.69
CA PHE A 344 -3.31 -10.49 22.81
C PHE A 344 -4.72 -10.86 22.33
N ILE A 345 -5.76 -10.14 22.79
CA ILE A 345 -7.15 -10.39 22.38
C ILE A 345 -7.30 -10.25 20.87
N MET A 346 -6.75 -9.18 20.29
CA MET A 346 -6.80 -8.96 18.86
C MET A 346 -6.03 -10.04 18.09
N LEU A 347 -4.93 -10.56 18.64
CA LEU A 347 -4.15 -11.61 17.99
C LEU A 347 -4.97 -12.91 17.94
N VAL A 348 -5.64 -13.28 19.03
CA VAL A 348 -6.56 -14.43 19.06
C VAL A 348 -7.64 -14.29 17.98
N ALA A 349 -8.28 -13.12 17.90
CA ALA A 349 -9.28 -12.85 16.87
C ALA A 349 -8.66 -12.97 15.45
N THR A 350 -7.46 -12.43 15.24
CA THR A 350 -6.76 -12.48 13.94
C THR A 350 -6.45 -13.92 13.52
N VAL A 351 -5.95 -14.75 14.44
CA VAL A 351 -5.63 -16.16 14.18
C VAL A 351 -6.88 -16.97 13.81
N ILE A 352 -8.05 -16.59 14.31
CA ILE A 352 -9.33 -17.26 13.96
C ILE A 352 -9.86 -16.72 12.63
N PHE A 353 -10.04 -15.41 12.50
CA PHE A 353 -10.77 -14.83 11.38
C PHE A 353 -9.93 -14.67 10.11
N LEU A 354 -8.63 -14.36 10.21
CA LEU A 354 -7.81 -14.13 9.03
C LEU A 354 -7.69 -15.38 8.13
N PRO A 355 -7.46 -16.60 8.66
CA PRO A 355 -7.45 -17.80 7.83
C PRO A 355 -8.79 -18.08 7.15
N ILE A 356 -9.91 -17.86 7.86
CA ILE A 356 -11.26 -17.99 7.29
C ILE A 356 -11.44 -17.00 6.14
N VAL A 357 -11.02 -15.74 6.34
CA VAL A 357 -11.06 -14.68 5.34
C VAL A 357 -10.27 -15.06 4.09
N LEU A 358 -9.05 -15.55 4.27
CA LEU A 358 -8.21 -16.00 3.17
C LEU A 358 -8.81 -17.21 2.43
N ALA A 359 -9.38 -18.17 3.17
CA ALA A 359 -9.96 -19.37 2.59
C ALA A 359 -11.18 -19.06 1.71
N TYR A 360 -12.15 -18.28 2.20
CA TYR A 360 -13.31 -17.94 1.38
C TYR A 360 -12.91 -16.99 0.23
N THR A 361 -11.95 -16.08 0.45
CA THR A 361 -11.46 -15.20 -0.62
C THR A 361 -10.84 -16.05 -1.74
N ALA A 362 -9.97 -17.01 -1.40
CA ALA A 362 -9.40 -17.92 -2.39
C ALA A 362 -10.47 -18.74 -3.12
N TRP A 363 -11.51 -19.18 -2.42
CA TRP A 363 -12.66 -19.85 -3.04
C TRP A 363 -13.40 -18.93 -4.03
N VAL A 364 -13.68 -17.68 -3.67
CA VAL A 364 -14.30 -16.68 -4.57
C VAL A 364 -13.46 -16.46 -5.83
N TYR A 365 -12.15 -16.27 -5.70
CA TYR A 365 -11.25 -16.12 -6.86
C TYR A 365 -11.21 -17.37 -7.76
N ARG A 366 -11.34 -18.56 -7.17
CA ARG A 366 -11.43 -19.83 -7.92
C ARG A 366 -12.75 -19.95 -8.67
N VAL A 367 -13.88 -19.58 -8.06
CA VAL A 367 -15.21 -19.65 -8.69
C VAL A 367 -15.32 -18.64 -9.84
N LEU A 368 -14.76 -17.45 -9.67
CA LEU A 368 -14.76 -16.37 -10.68
C LEU A 368 -13.59 -16.47 -11.67
N TRP A 369 -13.02 -17.67 -11.83
CA TRP A 369 -11.92 -17.90 -12.75
C TRP A 369 -12.41 -17.88 -14.21
N GLY A 370 -11.64 -17.26 -15.10
CA GLY A 370 -12.03 -17.04 -16.49
C GLY A 370 -11.67 -15.65 -17.00
N LYS A 371 -11.65 -15.51 -18.33
CA LYS A 371 -11.37 -14.24 -19.03
C LYS A 371 -12.66 -13.49 -19.35
N VAL A 372 -12.55 -12.16 -19.40
CA VAL A 372 -13.61 -11.24 -19.80
C VAL A 372 -13.31 -10.73 -21.22
N SER A 373 -14.26 -10.91 -22.12
CA SER A 373 -14.26 -10.40 -23.50
C SER A 373 -15.54 -9.63 -23.80
N GLU A 374 -15.54 -8.83 -24.87
CA GLU A 374 -16.76 -8.17 -25.32
C GLU A 374 -17.90 -9.18 -25.60
N ASP A 375 -17.59 -10.33 -26.22
CA ASP A 375 -18.56 -11.40 -26.47
C ASP A 375 -19.17 -11.99 -25.19
N SER A 376 -18.38 -12.11 -24.12
CA SER A 376 -18.89 -12.58 -22.83
C SER A 376 -19.83 -11.58 -22.18
N LEU A 377 -19.54 -10.27 -22.32
CA LEU A 377 -20.36 -9.20 -21.76
C LEU A 377 -21.66 -9.01 -22.53
N ALA A 378 -21.66 -9.23 -23.84
CA ALA A 378 -22.87 -9.21 -24.67
C ALA A 378 -23.89 -10.29 -24.26
N LYS A 379 -23.46 -11.36 -23.58
CA LYS A 379 -24.29 -12.47 -23.13
C LYS A 379 -24.78 -12.36 -21.67
N SER A 380 -24.27 -11.40 -20.88
CA SER A 380 -24.65 -11.23 -19.48
C SER A 380 -25.38 -9.91 -19.24
N ALA A 381 -26.66 -9.98 -18.87
CA ALA A 381 -27.48 -8.80 -18.57
C ALA A 381 -27.03 -8.04 -17.31
N ASP A 382 -26.34 -8.72 -16.38
CA ASP A 382 -25.95 -8.18 -15.07
C ASP A 382 -24.49 -7.69 -14.96
N SER A 383 -23.74 -7.67 -16.08
CA SER A 383 -22.36 -7.13 -16.09
C SER A 383 -22.33 -5.61 -16.20
N TYR A 384 -21.38 -4.96 -15.51
CA TYR A 384 -21.23 -3.50 -15.45
C TYR A 384 -21.07 -2.82 -16.84
#